data_AF-A0A1F6CBD1-F1
#
_entry.id   AF-A0A1F6CBD1-F1
#
_cell.length_a   1.000
_cell.length_b   1.000
_cell.length_c   1.000
_cell.angle_alpha   90.00
_cell.angle_beta   90.00
_cell.angle_gamma   90.00
#
_symmetry.space_group_name_H-M   'P 1'
#
loop_
_entity.id
_entity.type
_entity.pdbx_description
1 polymer ?
#
loop_
_entity_poly.entity_id
_entity_poly.type
_entity_poly.pdbx_seq_one_letter_code
_entity_poly.pdbx_strand_id
1 'polypeptide(L)'
;MRRAVERLQCAKCHAPAITGPPPLEEAPHKLRAEWLRDVLAGKRRIRQWEPLRMPDFGAAAVEPLVREFPAASGDGPERRGPTHDPADVAEGIKLIGAGGLACIKCHDYRGYASTGTRGPDMVYMHDRMRFDWFRRWMLGPQRIIEGTSMPDYFGFKTAEEADATVRLLWNAMSLDRQMPLPDGVGEEASTVLRPATEAIVLRTFLPGCTPRAIAVGLPGYVSYAWDAGTCSLRYAWFGDFLDAAPTWAGRGGTPAKLLGKKFWTGPEPAGETKFLGYRLIEGYPEFHYLKDGAEVYELITPLDDGVGLKRRLRTGTEERSEEIRK
;
A
#
# COMPACT_ATOMS: atom_id res chain seq x y z
N MET A 1 7.22 -22.99 24.89
CA MET A 1 6.74 -23.40 23.55
C MET A 1 6.31 -24.87 23.48
N ARG A 2 7.22 -25.84 23.67
CA ARG A 2 6.97 -27.28 23.43
C ARG A 2 5.72 -27.83 24.13
N ARG A 3 5.52 -27.50 25.41
CA ARG A 3 4.33 -27.92 26.18
C ARG A 3 3.00 -27.38 25.63
N ALA A 4 2.98 -26.14 25.14
CA ALA A 4 1.76 -25.54 24.59
C ALA A 4 1.41 -26.13 23.21
N VAL A 5 2.42 -26.39 22.38
CA VAL A 5 2.28 -27.09 21.08
C VAL A 5 1.78 -28.52 21.26
N GLU A 6 2.32 -29.25 22.24
CA GLU A 6 1.90 -30.62 22.57
C GLU A 6 0.46 -30.64 23.11
N ARG A 7 0.12 -29.73 24.03
CA ARG A 7 -1.23 -29.62 24.60
C ARG A 7 -2.31 -29.39 23.53
N LEU A 8 -2.01 -28.55 22.53
CA LEU A 8 -2.93 -28.25 21.44
C LEU A 8 -2.81 -29.23 20.26
N GLN A 9 -1.95 -30.25 20.39
CA GLN A 9 -1.72 -31.28 19.38
C GLN A 9 -1.35 -30.74 17.98
N CYS A 10 -0.67 -29.59 17.90
CA CYS A 10 -0.40 -28.92 16.61
C CYS A 10 0.40 -29.81 15.65
N ALA A 11 1.30 -30.64 16.18
CA ALA A 11 2.14 -31.55 15.38
C ALA A 11 1.32 -32.59 14.58
N LYS A 12 0.05 -32.84 14.92
CA LYS A 12 -0.82 -33.73 14.14
C LYS A 12 -1.12 -33.19 12.74
N CYS A 13 -1.07 -31.88 12.54
CA CYS A 13 -1.32 -31.23 11.26
C CYS A 13 -0.05 -30.63 10.65
N HIS A 14 0.85 -30.11 11.48
CA HIS A 14 2.03 -29.38 11.05
C HIS A 14 3.29 -30.27 10.93
N ALA A 15 3.17 -31.40 10.25
CA ALA A 15 4.33 -32.21 9.93
C ALA A 15 5.24 -31.49 8.92
N PRO A 16 6.57 -31.73 8.92
CA PRO A 16 7.48 -31.13 7.94
C PRO A 16 7.10 -31.53 6.52
N ALA A 17 6.45 -30.63 5.80
CA ALA A 17 6.03 -30.82 4.42
C ALA A 17 6.04 -29.48 3.67
N ILE A 18 6.38 -29.53 2.38
CA ILE A 18 6.36 -28.35 1.49
C ILE A 18 4.90 -27.96 1.15
N THR A 19 4.02 -28.96 1.04
CA THR A 19 2.58 -28.79 0.79
C THR A 19 1.77 -29.07 2.06
N GLY A 20 0.65 -28.35 2.24
CA GLY A 20 -0.20 -28.48 3.43
C GLY A 20 0.11 -27.46 4.55
N PRO A 21 -0.29 -27.73 5.81
CA PRO A 21 -0.01 -26.87 6.94
C PRO A 21 1.48 -26.57 7.06
N PRO A 22 1.87 -25.30 7.29
CA PRO A 22 3.28 -24.95 7.28
C PRO A 22 4.03 -25.59 8.46
N PRO A 23 5.32 -25.94 8.29
CA PRO A 23 6.20 -26.30 9.40
C PRO A 23 6.20 -25.22 10.48
N LEU A 24 6.37 -25.64 11.74
CA LEU A 24 6.33 -24.74 12.91
C LEU A 24 7.71 -24.22 13.32
N GLU A 25 8.78 -24.76 12.76
CA GLU A 25 10.17 -24.46 13.08
C GLU A 25 10.48 -22.97 12.86
N GLU A 26 10.05 -22.42 11.71
CA GLU A 26 10.26 -21.01 11.37
C GLU A 26 9.19 -20.07 11.94
N ALA A 27 8.07 -20.60 12.42
CA ALA A 27 6.93 -19.78 12.86
C ALA A 27 7.25 -18.83 14.04
N PRO A 28 8.03 -19.23 15.07
CA PRO A 28 8.57 -18.36 16.12
C PRO A 28 9.37 -17.16 15.61
N HIS A 29 10.19 -17.38 14.57
CA HIS A 29 11.03 -16.34 13.98
C HIS A 29 10.24 -15.45 13.01
N LYS A 30 9.24 -16.03 12.34
CA LYS A 30 8.50 -15.40 11.26
C LYS A 30 7.36 -14.53 11.74
N LEU A 31 6.49 -15.05 12.60
CA LEU A 31 5.17 -14.48 12.83
C LEU A 31 5.20 -13.45 13.96
N ARG A 32 4.44 -12.37 13.78
CA ARG A 32 4.14 -11.42 14.86
C ARG A 32 3.15 -12.01 15.85
N ALA A 33 3.21 -11.57 17.11
CA ALA A 33 2.31 -12.05 18.15
C ALA A 33 0.84 -11.75 17.83
N GLU A 34 0.56 -10.56 17.29
CA GLU A 34 -0.79 -10.13 16.86
C GLU A 34 -1.34 -11.07 15.78
N TRP A 35 -0.54 -11.33 14.74
CA TRP A 35 -0.92 -12.25 13.67
C TRP A 35 -1.17 -13.68 14.18
N LEU A 36 -0.32 -14.18 15.08
CA LEU A 36 -0.46 -15.51 15.65
C LEU A 36 -1.78 -15.64 16.44
N ARG A 37 -2.14 -14.63 17.22
CA ARG A 37 -3.42 -14.57 17.94
C ARG A 37 -4.60 -14.59 16.97
N ASP A 38 -4.55 -13.79 15.91
CA ASP A 38 -5.58 -13.73 14.88
C ASP A 38 -5.77 -15.06 14.14
N VAL A 39 -4.70 -15.82 13.89
CA VAL A 39 -4.81 -17.14 13.27
C VAL A 39 -5.42 -18.16 14.22
N LEU A 40 -4.97 -18.20 15.48
CA LEU A 40 -5.33 -19.26 16.43
C LEU A 40 -6.69 -19.07 17.11
N ALA A 41 -7.14 -17.82 17.26
CA ALA A 41 -8.41 -17.48 17.92
C ALA A 41 -9.32 -16.57 17.06
N GLY A 42 -8.79 -15.93 16.02
CA GLY A 42 -9.53 -15.00 15.14
C GLY A 42 -9.92 -15.58 13.78
N LYS A 43 -9.62 -16.86 13.52
CA LYS A 43 -9.89 -17.55 12.24
C LYS A 43 -9.24 -16.87 11.03
N ARG A 44 -8.20 -16.05 11.24
CA ARG A 44 -7.52 -15.35 10.14
C ARG A 44 -6.82 -16.34 9.21
N ARG A 45 -6.88 -16.05 7.91
CA ARG A 45 -6.33 -16.91 6.85
C ARG A 45 -5.48 -16.09 5.88
N ILE A 46 -4.37 -16.70 5.45
CA ILE A 46 -3.50 -16.12 4.42
C ILE A 46 -3.59 -16.87 3.09
N ARG A 47 -3.67 -18.21 3.10
CA ARG A 47 -3.89 -19.03 1.92
C ARG A 47 -5.39 -19.22 1.73
N GLN A 48 -6.06 -18.24 1.12
CA GLN A 48 -7.53 -18.24 0.99
C GLN A 48 -8.05 -19.41 0.14
N TRP A 49 -7.22 -19.92 -0.78
CA TRP A 49 -7.53 -21.04 -1.68
C TRP A 49 -7.45 -22.44 -1.04
N GLU A 50 -6.79 -22.58 0.11
CA GLU A 50 -6.64 -23.89 0.76
C GLU A 50 -7.93 -24.29 1.48
N PRO A 51 -8.50 -25.49 1.27
CA PRO A 51 -9.75 -25.91 1.95
C PRO A 51 -9.54 -26.29 3.42
N LEU A 52 -8.32 -26.67 3.81
CA LEU A 52 -7.99 -27.04 5.19
C LEU A 52 -8.12 -25.83 6.13
N ARG A 53 -8.54 -26.08 7.38
CA ARG A 53 -8.78 -25.04 8.39
C ARG A 53 -8.02 -25.35 9.66
N MET A 54 -7.45 -24.30 10.26
CA MET A 54 -6.94 -24.37 11.63
C MET A 54 -8.12 -24.52 12.60
N PRO A 55 -8.02 -25.42 13.61
CA PRO A 55 -8.98 -25.44 14.71
C PRO A 55 -8.99 -24.11 15.45
N ASP A 56 -10.18 -23.71 15.91
CA ASP A 56 -10.32 -22.60 16.85
C ASP A 56 -10.10 -23.13 18.27
N PHE A 57 -9.03 -22.67 18.90
CA PHE A 57 -8.66 -23.11 20.25
C PHE A 57 -9.19 -22.17 21.35
N GLY A 58 -9.78 -21.02 20.97
CA GLY A 58 -10.21 -19.97 21.90
C GLY A 58 -9.04 -19.16 22.49
N ALA A 59 -9.29 -17.86 22.71
CA ALA A 59 -8.27 -16.89 23.12
C ALA A 59 -7.49 -17.31 24.40
N ALA A 60 -8.19 -17.81 25.42
CA ALA A 60 -7.56 -18.21 26.68
C ALA A 60 -6.59 -19.39 26.54
N ALA A 61 -6.89 -20.35 25.66
CA ALA A 61 -6.05 -21.54 25.48
C ALA A 61 -4.77 -21.23 24.69
N VAL A 62 -4.80 -20.19 23.84
CA VAL A 62 -3.69 -19.85 22.93
C VAL A 62 -2.78 -18.77 23.47
N GLU A 63 -3.19 -17.97 24.46
CA GLU A 63 -2.38 -16.86 24.97
C GLU A 63 -0.97 -17.28 25.46
N PRO A 64 -0.79 -18.42 26.15
CA PRO A 64 0.56 -18.91 26.45
C PRO A 64 1.39 -19.17 25.19
N LEU A 65 0.77 -19.70 24.13
CA LEU A 65 1.44 -19.96 22.85
C LEU A 65 1.83 -18.65 22.15
N VAL A 66 0.91 -17.67 22.14
CA VAL A 66 1.14 -16.34 21.54
C VAL A 66 2.31 -15.63 22.22
N ARG A 67 2.40 -15.70 23.55
CA ARG A 67 3.51 -15.12 24.32
C ARG A 67 4.83 -15.88 24.14
N GLU A 68 4.77 -17.21 24.15
CA GLU A 68 5.97 -18.04 24.14
C GLU A 68 6.60 -18.22 22.76
N PHE A 69 5.85 -18.06 21.66
CA PHE A 69 6.36 -18.25 20.30
C PHE A 69 7.52 -17.28 19.99
N PRO A 70 7.34 -15.94 20.09
CA PRO A 70 8.45 -15.02 19.83
C PRO A 70 9.61 -15.19 20.80
N ALA A 71 9.35 -15.53 22.06
CA ALA A 71 10.38 -15.76 23.06
C ALA A 71 11.22 -17.03 22.79
N ALA A 72 10.60 -18.06 22.22
CA ALA A 72 11.27 -19.32 21.90
C ALA A 72 12.22 -19.23 20.70
N SER A 73 12.11 -18.17 19.89
CA SER A 73 12.98 -17.96 18.74
C SER A 73 14.37 -17.45 19.13
N GLY A 74 14.52 -16.89 20.35
CA GLY A 74 15.76 -16.25 20.78
C GLY A 74 16.09 -14.95 20.02
N ASP A 75 15.19 -14.50 19.14
CA ASP A 75 15.35 -13.23 18.44
C ASP A 75 15.13 -12.05 19.41
N GLY A 76 15.67 -10.88 19.07
CA GLY A 76 15.42 -9.64 19.81
C GLY A 76 13.94 -9.23 19.84
N PRO A 77 13.58 -8.12 20.51
CA PRO A 77 12.19 -7.65 20.56
C PRO A 77 11.61 -7.47 19.16
N GLU A 78 10.29 -7.66 19.01
CA GLU A 78 9.62 -7.46 17.73
C GLU A 78 9.82 -6.02 17.23
N ARG A 79 10.42 -5.87 16.04
CA ARG A 79 10.62 -4.58 15.38
C ARG A 79 9.71 -4.50 14.17
N ARG A 80 9.06 -3.35 13.98
CA ARG A 80 8.31 -3.08 12.75
C ARG A 80 9.22 -2.90 11.53
N GLY A 81 10.54 -2.81 11.72
CA GLY A 81 11.50 -2.55 10.65
C GLY A 81 11.81 -1.06 10.52
N PRO A 82 12.48 -0.63 9.44
CA PRO A 82 12.76 0.79 9.18
C PRO A 82 11.47 1.61 9.06
N THR A 83 11.59 2.92 9.32
CA THR A 83 10.49 3.88 9.27
C THR A 83 10.12 4.22 7.83
N HIS A 84 8.84 4.53 7.63
CA HIS A 84 8.24 4.92 6.35
C HIS A 84 8.93 6.13 5.70
N ASP A 85 9.50 5.93 4.52
CA ASP A 85 9.77 6.99 3.54
C ASP A 85 8.90 6.73 2.30
N PRO A 86 7.97 7.62 1.94
CA PRO A 86 7.17 7.42 0.74
C PRO A 86 7.91 7.42 -0.60
N ALA A 87 9.11 8.00 -0.71
CA ALA A 87 9.97 7.76 -1.87
C ALA A 87 10.32 6.26 -1.95
N ASP A 88 10.67 5.65 -0.81
CA ASP A 88 10.94 4.21 -0.73
C ASP A 88 9.70 3.36 -1.02
N VAL A 89 8.53 3.81 -0.59
CA VAL A 89 7.25 3.14 -0.93
C VAL A 89 7.07 3.12 -2.44
N ALA A 90 7.23 4.27 -3.09
CA ALA A 90 7.01 4.38 -4.53
C ALA A 90 7.94 3.44 -5.30
N GLU A 91 9.23 3.42 -4.93
CA GLU A 91 10.22 2.54 -5.54
C GLU A 91 9.96 1.06 -5.22
N GLY A 92 9.57 0.74 -3.98
CA GLY A 92 9.20 -0.62 -3.58
C GLY A 92 7.98 -1.17 -4.34
N ILE A 93 6.98 -0.34 -4.66
CA ILE A 93 5.83 -0.76 -5.47
C ILE A 93 6.26 -1.01 -6.93
N LYS A 94 7.14 -0.19 -7.51
CA LYS A 94 7.71 -0.46 -8.84
C LYS A 94 8.47 -1.80 -8.87
N LEU A 95 9.29 -2.07 -7.86
CA LEU A 95 10.02 -3.33 -7.72
C LEU A 95 9.07 -4.54 -7.62
N ILE A 96 7.90 -4.38 -7.02
CA ILE A 96 6.90 -5.44 -6.92
C ILE A 96 6.25 -5.76 -8.29
N GLY A 97 6.10 -4.74 -9.14
CA GLY A 97 5.37 -4.83 -10.41
C GLY A 97 6.06 -5.65 -11.49
N ALA A 98 5.36 -5.79 -12.64
CA ALA A 98 5.82 -6.59 -13.77
C ALA A 98 7.17 -6.14 -14.34
N GLY A 99 7.50 -4.85 -14.27
CA GLY A 99 8.78 -4.29 -14.73
C GLY A 99 9.94 -4.42 -13.73
N GLY A 100 9.67 -4.86 -12.49
CA GLY A 100 10.67 -5.05 -11.44
C GLY A 100 11.02 -6.53 -11.23
N LEU A 101 10.86 -6.99 -9.99
CA LEU A 101 11.03 -8.39 -9.58
C LEU A 101 9.83 -9.29 -9.95
N ALA A 102 8.76 -8.69 -10.50
CA ALA A 102 7.56 -9.38 -10.96
C ALA A 102 6.91 -10.26 -9.88
N CYS A 103 6.94 -9.82 -8.62
CA CYS A 103 6.39 -10.53 -7.46
C CYS A 103 4.92 -10.93 -7.68
N ILE A 104 4.17 -10.09 -8.38
CA ILE A 104 2.75 -10.28 -8.73
C ILE A 104 2.46 -11.47 -9.66
N LYS A 105 3.48 -12.03 -10.32
CA LYS A 105 3.32 -13.24 -11.15
C LYS A 105 3.08 -14.48 -10.29
N CYS A 106 3.58 -14.49 -9.05
CA CYS A 106 3.43 -15.60 -8.12
C CYS A 106 2.59 -15.22 -6.90
N HIS A 107 2.66 -14.00 -6.39
CA HIS A 107 1.87 -13.59 -5.22
C HIS A 107 0.56 -12.95 -5.61
N ASP A 108 -0.52 -13.33 -4.92
CA ASP A 108 -1.76 -12.55 -4.94
C ASP A 108 -1.46 -11.10 -4.49
N TYR A 109 -2.30 -10.16 -4.93
CA TYR A 109 -2.15 -8.76 -4.57
C TYR A 109 -3.50 -8.11 -4.36
N ARG A 110 -3.85 -7.73 -3.14
CA ARG A 110 -5.16 -7.10 -2.81
C ARG A 110 -6.35 -7.91 -3.34
N GLY A 111 -6.25 -9.23 -3.28
CA GLY A 111 -7.26 -10.15 -3.82
C GLY A 111 -7.22 -10.39 -5.34
N TYR A 112 -6.39 -9.67 -6.09
CA TYR A 112 -6.07 -10.06 -7.47
C TYR A 112 -5.23 -11.32 -7.44
N ALA A 113 -5.70 -12.37 -8.12
CA ALA A 113 -5.00 -13.64 -8.16
C ALA A 113 -3.73 -13.55 -9.01
N SER A 114 -2.65 -14.17 -8.55
CA SER A 114 -1.43 -14.31 -9.35
C SER A 114 -1.67 -15.19 -10.59
N THR A 115 -0.91 -14.96 -11.67
CA THR A 115 -1.00 -15.75 -12.91
C THR A 115 -0.22 -17.07 -12.87
N GLY A 116 0.65 -17.28 -11.87
CA GLY A 116 1.52 -18.45 -11.72
C GLY A 116 1.33 -19.21 -10.41
N THR A 117 2.41 -19.78 -9.86
CA THR A 117 2.39 -20.50 -8.58
C THR A 117 1.88 -19.59 -7.47
N ARG A 118 0.71 -19.90 -6.91
CA ARG A 118 -0.03 -19.00 -6.02
C ARG A 118 0.61 -18.88 -4.64
N GLY A 119 1.22 -17.73 -4.40
CA GLY A 119 1.81 -17.27 -3.15
C GLY A 119 0.84 -16.41 -2.33
N PRO A 120 1.08 -16.28 -1.01
CA PRO A 120 0.29 -15.43 -0.13
C PRO A 120 0.11 -13.99 -0.62
N ASP A 121 -1.06 -13.40 -0.38
CA ASP A 121 -1.32 -12.01 -0.75
C ASP A 121 -0.33 -11.04 -0.06
N MET A 122 0.37 -10.24 -0.86
CA MET A 122 1.50 -9.43 -0.39
C MET A 122 1.10 -8.32 0.57
N VAL A 123 -0.16 -7.89 0.53
CA VAL A 123 -0.64 -6.81 1.42
C VAL A 123 -0.76 -7.19 2.89
N TYR A 124 -0.44 -8.45 3.22
CA TYR A 124 -0.40 -8.95 4.59
C TYR A 124 1.01 -9.22 5.08
N MET A 125 2.07 -9.03 4.26
CA MET A 125 3.42 -9.44 4.65
C MET A 125 3.94 -8.65 5.84
N HIS A 126 3.72 -7.34 5.86
CA HIS A 126 4.19 -6.47 6.94
C HIS A 126 3.44 -6.71 8.26
N ASP A 127 2.10 -6.82 8.23
CA ASP A 127 1.24 -7.20 9.37
C ASP A 127 1.53 -8.62 9.91
N ARG A 128 1.94 -9.54 9.03
CA ARG A 128 2.15 -10.95 9.40
C ARG A 128 3.53 -11.23 9.95
N MET A 129 4.56 -10.61 9.36
CA MET A 129 5.92 -11.07 9.48
C MET A 129 6.80 -10.13 10.29
N ARG A 130 7.82 -10.67 10.95
CA ARG A 130 8.88 -9.90 11.60
C ARG A 130 9.88 -9.44 10.54
N PHE A 131 10.36 -8.19 10.64
CA PHE A 131 11.29 -7.62 9.66
C PHE A 131 12.56 -8.46 9.48
N ASP A 132 13.17 -8.90 10.59
CA ASP A 132 14.43 -9.67 10.54
C ASP A 132 14.26 -11.00 9.79
N TRP A 133 13.10 -11.65 9.94
CA TRP A 133 12.78 -12.86 9.18
C TRP A 133 12.55 -12.54 7.72
N PHE A 134 11.76 -11.50 7.40
CA PHE A 134 11.52 -11.07 6.03
C PHE A 134 12.84 -10.78 5.31
N ARG A 135 13.75 -10.05 5.96
CA ARG A 135 15.08 -9.76 5.45
C ARG A 135 15.87 -11.03 5.13
N ARG A 136 15.98 -11.97 6.08
CA ARG A 136 16.67 -13.25 5.85
C ARG A 136 16.03 -14.06 4.71
N TRP A 137 14.70 -14.06 4.64
CA TRP A 137 13.94 -14.75 3.62
C TRP A 137 14.20 -14.17 2.23
N MET A 138 14.17 -12.85 2.11
CA MET A 138 14.43 -12.17 0.85
C MET A 138 15.88 -12.36 0.36
N LEU A 139 16.85 -12.36 1.28
CA LEU A 139 18.28 -12.54 0.96
C LEU A 139 18.68 -13.99 0.67
N GLY A 140 17.81 -14.97 0.92
CA GLY A 140 18.17 -16.37 0.75
C GLY A 140 17.03 -17.33 1.10
N PRO A 141 15.94 -17.36 0.30
CA PRO A 141 14.74 -18.11 0.65
C PRO A 141 15.00 -19.62 0.72
N GLN A 142 15.87 -20.15 -0.16
CA GLN A 142 16.28 -21.56 -0.16
C GLN A 142 17.00 -21.99 1.12
N ARG A 143 17.64 -21.06 1.85
CA ARG A 143 18.29 -21.37 3.14
C ARG A 143 17.30 -21.52 4.28
N ILE A 144 16.10 -20.97 4.14
CA ILE A 144 15.06 -21.01 5.17
C ILE A 144 14.06 -22.12 4.87
N ILE A 145 13.61 -22.23 3.61
CA ILE A 145 12.72 -23.29 3.16
C ILE A 145 13.34 -23.90 1.91
N GLU A 146 13.97 -25.05 2.07
CA GLU A 146 14.55 -25.81 0.97
C GLU A 146 13.46 -26.22 -0.04
N GLY A 147 13.72 -26.00 -1.33
CA GLY A 147 12.79 -26.35 -2.41
C GLY A 147 11.62 -25.37 -2.57
N THR A 148 11.66 -24.20 -1.92
CA THR A 148 10.66 -23.15 -2.15
C THR A 148 10.67 -22.67 -3.60
N SER A 149 9.49 -22.32 -4.14
CA SER A 149 9.39 -21.72 -5.48
C SER A 149 9.84 -20.26 -5.54
N MET A 150 10.09 -19.62 -4.39
CA MET A 150 10.56 -18.24 -4.35
C MET A 150 12.01 -18.15 -4.85
N PRO A 151 12.28 -17.35 -5.91
CA PRO A 151 13.63 -17.20 -6.45
C PRO A 151 14.58 -16.50 -5.49
N ASP A 152 15.88 -16.75 -5.66
CA ASP A 152 16.93 -15.89 -5.11
C ASP A 152 17.13 -14.70 -6.07
N TYR A 153 16.62 -13.53 -5.68
CA TYR A 153 16.70 -12.31 -6.48
C TYR A 153 18.01 -11.54 -6.32
N PHE A 154 18.83 -11.89 -5.32
CA PHE A 154 19.94 -11.05 -4.87
C PHE A 154 21.29 -11.73 -4.90
N GLY A 155 21.37 -12.99 -5.36
CA GLY A 155 22.63 -13.73 -5.48
C GLY A 155 23.74 -13.06 -6.31
N PHE A 156 23.42 -12.03 -7.09
CA PHE A 156 24.37 -11.24 -7.89
C PHE A 156 24.61 -9.81 -7.37
N LYS A 157 24.00 -9.42 -6.25
CA LYS A 157 24.14 -8.08 -5.64
C LYS A 157 25.10 -8.12 -4.45
N THR A 158 25.65 -6.96 -4.09
CA THR A 158 26.34 -6.85 -2.78
C THR A 158 25.33 -6.99 -1.64
N ALA A 159 25.83 -7.28 -0.44
CA ALA A 159 24.98 -7.37 0.75
C ALA A 159 24.26 -6.04 1.03
N GLU A 160 24.93 -4.91 0.79
CA GLU A 160 24.40 -3.56 0.98
C GLU A 160 23.29 -3.23 -0.02
N GLU A 161 23.49 -3.55 -1.30
CA GLU A 161 22.48 -3.32 -2.35
C GLU A 161 21.23 -4.17 -2.14
N ALA A 162 21.43 -5.44 -1.75
CA ALA A 162 20.33 -6.34 -1.45
C ALA A 162 19.56 -5.85 -0.21
N ASP A 163 20.27 -5.41 0.84
CA ASP A 163 19.65 -4.83 2.04
C ASP A 163 18.81 -3.60 1.71
N ALA A 164 19.36 -2.68 0.92
CA ALA A 164 18.64 -1.49 0.47
C ALA A 164 17.36 -1.85 -0.27
N THR A 165 17.44 -2.80 -1.22
CA THR A 165 16.27 -3.26 -1.98
C THR A 165 15.21 -3.91 -1.07
N VAL A 166 15.63 -4.71 -0.09
CA VAL A 166 14.73 -5.31 0.91
C VAL A 166 14.02 -4.25 1.74
N ARG A 167 14.69 -3.14 2.08
CA ARG A 167 14.06 -2.02 2.80
C ARG A 167 13.00 -1.32 1.97
N LEU A 168 13.25 -1.09 0.66
CA LEU A 168 12.25 -0.54 -0.26
C LEU A 168 10.99 -1.41 -0.30
N LEU A 169 11.16 -2.73 -0.47
CA LEU A 169 10.05 -3.68 -0.48
C LEU A 169 9.29 -3.69 0.86
N TRP A 170 10.00 -3.66 1.99
CA TRP A 170 9.39 -3.62 3.30
C TRP A 170 8.60 -2.33 3.54
N ASN A 171 9.16 -1.19 3.14
CA ASN A 171 8.52 0.12 3.21
C ASN A 171 7.24 0.15 2.37
N ALA A 172 7.27 -0.35 1.13
CA ALA A 172 6.05 -0.51 0.34
C ALA A 172 5.00 -1.39 1.05
N MET A 173 5.40 -2.56 1.54
CA MET A 173 4.50 -3.50 2.23
C MET A 173 3.93 -2.96 3.54
N SER A 174 4.57 -1.97 4.15
CA SER A 174 4.09 -1.37 5.40
C SER A 174 2.81 -0.52 5.27
N LEU A 175 2.33 -0.30 4.04
CA LEU A 175 0.98 0.21 3.77
C LEU A 175 -0.11 -0.87 3.87
N ASP A 176 0.28 -2.14 4.02
CA ASP A 176 -0.62 -3.30 4.09
C ASP A 176 -1.69 -3.24 2.98
N ARG A 177 -2.97 -3.33 3.33
CA ARG A 177 -4.10 -3.33 2.38
C ARG A 177 -4.26 -2.04 1.57
N GLN A 178 -3.52 -0.99 1.92
CA GLN A 178 -3.51 0.30 1.21
C GLN A 178 -2.35 0.40 0.23
N MET A 179 -1.54 -0.65 0.05
CA MET A 179 -0.50 -0.68 -0.96
C MET A 179 -1.09 -0.32 -2.35
N PRO A 180 -0.50 0.65 -3.05
CA PRO A 180 -0.91 0.98 -4.42
C PRO A 180 -0.79 -0.21 -5.36
N LEU A 181 -1.59 -0.29 -6.41
CA LEU A 181 -1.46 -1.31 -7.45
C LEU A 181 -0.17 -1.09 -8.24
N PRO A 182 0.71 -2.09 -8.30
CA PRO A 182 1.88 -2.04 -9.14
C PRO A 182 1.49 -2.29 -10.61
N ASP A 183 2.39 -1.93 -11.51
CA ASP A 183 2.23 -2.23 -12.94
C ASP A 183 2.06 -3.74 -13.16
N GLY A 184 1.14 -4.12 -14.06
CA GLY A 184 0.80 -5.51 -14.37
C GLY A 184 -0.32 -6.12 -13.52
N VAL A 185 -0.83 -5.46 -12.47
CA VAL A 185 -2.01 -5.94 -11.72
C VAL A 185 -3.28 -5.29 -12.28
N GLY A 186 -4.30 -6.08 -12.59
CA GLY A 186 -5.63 -5.57 -12.98
C GLY A 186 -5.63 -4.69 -14.23
N GLU A 187 -4.81 -5.01 -15.23
CA GLU A 187 -4.69 -4.26 -16.50
C GLU A 187 -5.71 -4.66 -17.59
N GLU A 188 -6.61 -5.63 -17.33
CA GLU A 188 -7.72 -5.88 -18.25
C GLU A 188 -8.75 -4.74 -18.19
N ALA A 189 -9.07 -4.14 -19.33
CA ALA A 189 -10.11 -3.12 -19.57
C ALA A 189 -10.44 -2.26 -18.33
N SER A 190 -9.39 -1.72 -17.71
CA SER A 190 -9.46 -1.19 -16.37
C SER A 190 -9.96 0.25 -16.40
N THR A 191 -11.05 0.51 -15.71
CA THR A 191 -11.52 1.85 -15.35
C THR A 191 -10.68 2.48 -14.23
N VAL A 192 -9.71 1.75 -13.69
CA VAL A 192 -8.73 2.26 -12.73
C VAL A 192 -7.67 3.07 -13.47
N LEU A 193 -7.57 4.35 -13.14
CA LEU A 193 -6.56 5.26 -13.69
C LEU A 193 -5.29 5.25 -12.83
N ARG A 194 -4.13 5.25 -13.47
CA ARG A 194 -2.81 5.13 -12.81
C ARG A 194 -1.83 6.20 -13.33
N PRO A 195 -1.50 7.22 -12.52
CA PRO A 195 -0.48 8.21 -12.86
C PRO A 195 0.92 7.61 -12.63
N ALA A 196 1.39 6.81 -13.58
CA ALA A 196 2.68 6.12 -13.46
C ALA A 196 3.87 7.07 -13.68
N THR A 197 3.84 7.85 -14.76
CA THR A 197 4.96 8.71 -15.19
C THR A 197 4.62 10.19 -15.23
N GLU A 198 3.35 10.53 -15.41
CA GLU A 198 2.87 11.91 -15.53
C GLU A 198 1.59 12.11 -14.72
N ALA A 199 1.28 13.37 -14.42
CA ALA A 199 0.05 13.69 -13.71
C ALA A 199 -1.17 13.40 -14.59
N ILE A 200 -2.17 12.72 -14.03
CA ILE A 200 -3.48 12.57 -14.66
C ILE A 200 -4.40 13.63 -14.09
N VAL A 201 -4.95 14.48 -14.96
CA VAL A 201 -5.98 15.46 -14.61
C VAL A 201 -7.32 14.96 -15.14
N LEU A 202 -8.20 14.51 -14.25
CA LEU A 202 -9.52 13.98 -14.61
C LEU A 202 -10.64 14.84 -14.00
N ARG A 203 -11.46 15.45 -14.87
CA ARG A 203 -12.74 16.02 -14.43
C ARG A 203 -13.72 14.88 -14.15
N THR A 204 -14.17 14.75 -12.90
CA THR A 204 -15.04 13.65 -12.47
C THR A 204 -15.83 14.05 -11.22
N PHE A 205 -16.82 13.24 -10.85
CA PHE A 205 -17.52 13.39 -9.58
C PHE A 205 -16.66 12.79 -8.47
N LEU A 206 -16.46 13.54 -7.38
CA LEU A 206 -15.64 13.10 -6.26
C LEU A 206 -16.43 13.20 -4.94
N PRO A 207 -16.24 12.24 -4.00
CA PRO A 207 -16.96 12.25 -2.72
C PRO A 207 -16.67 13.50 -1.88
N GLY A 208 -17.70 14.29 -1.57
CA GLY A 208 -17.59 15.51 -0.78
C GLY A 208 -17.24 16.77 -1.58
N CYS A 209 -17.13 16.66 -2.91
CA CYS A 209 -16.93 17.80 -3.82
C CYS A 209 -18.20 18.14 -4.60
N THR A 210 -18.23 19.31 -5.22
CA THR A 210 -19.27 19.65 -6.20
C THR A 210 -19.13 18.78 -7.48
N PRO A 211 -20.14 18.76 -8.35
CA PRO A 211 -20.05 18.14 -9.69
C PRO A 211 -18.94 18.69 -10.60
N ARG A 212 -18.24 19.76 -10.21
CA ARG A 212 -17.16 20.38 -10.99
C ARG A 212 -15.77 19.98 -10.49
N ALA A 213 -15.67 18.92 -9.68
CA ALA A 213 -14.41 18.46 -9.16
C ALA A 213 -13.43 17.98 -10.26
N ILE A 214 -12.15 18.15 -9.96
CA ILE A 214 -11.00 17.72 -10.75
C ILE A 214 -10.17 16.83 -9.83
N ALA A 215 -10.09 15.55 -10.16
CA ALA A 215 -9.17 14.62 -9.55
C ALA A 215 -7.81 14.79 -10.24
N VAL A 216 -6.76 14.99 -9.45
CA VAL A 216 -5.40 15.01 -9.96
C VAL A 216 -4.60 13.91 -9.29
N GLY A 217 -4.12 12.97 -10.10
CA GLY A 217 -3.26 11.90 -9.65
C GLY A 217 -1.84 12.22 -10.07
N LEU A 218 -0.90 12.22 -9.13
CA LEU A 218 0.51 12.52 -9.38
C LEU A 218 1.33 11.21 -9.36
N PRO A 219 2.46 11.16 -10.07
CA PRO A 219 3.45 10.11 -9.85
C PRO A 219 3.84 10.02 -8.38
N GLY A 220 4.16 8.81 -7.90
CA GLY A 220 4.51 8.58 -6.49
C GLY A 220 3.31 8.38 -5.56
N TYR A 221 2.14 8.02 -6.10
CA TYR A 221 0.96 7.61 -5.32
C TYR A 221 0.36 8.70 -4.42
N VAL A 222 0.65 9.96 -4.71
CA VAL A 222 -0.02 11.11 -4.10
C VAL A 222 -1.08 11.61 -5.07
N SER A 223 -2.25 11.94 -4.54
CA SER A 223 -3.35 12.44 -5.35
C SER A 223 -4.18 13.44 -4.56
N TYR A 224 -4.91 14.30 -5.26
CA TYR A 224 -5.76 15.29 -4.63
C TYR A 224 -7.03 15.60 -5.42
N ALA A 225 -8.00 16.15 -4.68
CA ALA A 225 -9.27 16.61 -5.21
C ALA A 225 -9.28 18.13 -5.16
N TRP A 226 -9.32 18.77 -6.32
CA TRP A 226 -9.49 20.21 -6.45
C TRP A 226 -10.90 20.50 -6.99
N ASP A 227 -11.66 21.33 -6.30
CA ASP A 227 -13.08 21.55 -6.62
C ASP A 227 -13.26 22.85 -7.38
N ALA A 228 -13.54 22.77 -8.69
CA ALA A 228 -13.75 23.95 -9.53
C ALA A 228 -15.10 24.65 -9.28
N GLY A 229 -16.00 24.03 -8.50
CA GLY A 229 -17.24 24.68 -8.07
C GLY A 229 -17.01 25.68 -6.95
N THR A 230 -16.02 25.42 -6.09
CA THR A 230 -15.69 26.24 -4.91
C THR A 230 -14.28 26.82 -4.95
N CYS A 231 -13.54 26.57 -6.02
CA CYS A 231 -12.14 26.94 -6.24
C CYS A 231 -11.23 26.64 -5.05
N SER A 232 -11.22 25.38 -4.62
CA SER A 232 -10.51 24.97 -3.40
C SER A 232 -9.96 23.56 -3.49
N LEU A 233 -8.75 23.36 -2.98
CA LEU A 233 -8.19 22.04 -2.69
C LEU A 233 -8.96 21.40 -1.52
N ARG A 234 -9.71 20.32 -1.78
CA ARG A 234 -10.64 19.71 -0.80
C ARG A 234 -9.99 18.66 0.08
N TYR A 235 -9.20 17.76 -0.49
CA TYR A 235 -8.48 16.74 0.26
C TYR A 235 -7.38 16.12 -0.60
N ALA A 236 -6.43 15.48 0.08
CA ALA A 236 -5.35 14.73 -0.52
C ALA A 236 -5.33 13.30 0.04
N TRP A 237 -4.93 12.34 -0.79
CA TRP A 237 -4.82 10.96 -0.40
C TRP A 237 -3.54 10.33 -0.91
N PHE A 238 -3.12 9.29 -0.19
CA PHE A 238 -1.96 8.49 -0.53
C PHE A 238 -2.44 7.08 -0.88
N GLY A 239 -1.91 6.52 -1.97
CA GLY A 239 -2.30 5.23 -2.51
C GLY A 239 -2.68 5.33 -3.98
N ASP A 240 -3.47 4.38 -4.46
CA ASP A 240 -4.00 4.43 -5.81
C ASP A 240 -4.88 5.66 -6.05
N PHE A 241 -4.87 6.12 -7.31
CA PHE A 241 -5.59 7.31 -7.73
C PHE A 241 -7.11 7.11 -7.65
N LEU A 242 -7.74 6.50 -8.67
CA LEU A 242 -9.19 6.30 -8.67
C LEU A 242 -9.63 5.15 -9.59
N ASP A 243 -10.79 4.60 -9.26
CA ASP A 243 -11.60 3.79 -10.16
C ASP A 243 -12.75 4.64 -10.71
N ALA A 244 -12.75 4.86 -12.02
CA ALA A 244 -13.72 5.66 -12.74
C ALA A 244 -14.97 4.87 -13.15
N ALA A 245 -15.05 3.54 -12.90
CA ALA A 245 -16.19 2.72 -13.29
C ALA A 245 -17.53 3.31 -12.87
N PRO A 246 -17.70 3.78 -11.61
CA PRO A 246 -18.98 4.32 -11.18
C PRO A 246 -19.41 5.57 -11.97
N THR A 247 -18.44 6.43 -12.31
CA THR A 247 -18.70 7.66 -13.07
C THR A 247 -19.06 7.35 -14.53
N TRP A 248 -18.40 6.36 -15.13
CA TRP A 248 -18.56 6.02 -16.54
C TRP A 248 -19.72 5.06 -16.80
N ALA A 249 -20.24 4.41 -15.76
CA ALA A 249 -21.45 3.61 -15.85
C ALA A 249 -22.70 4.50 -16.07
N GLY A 250 -23.37 4.33 -17.21
CA GLY A 250 -24.66 4.97 -17.48
C GLY A 250 -24.57 6.46 -17.85
N ARG A 251 -25.41 7.31 -17.25
CA ARG A 251 -25.53 8.75 -17.58
C ARG A 251 -24.64 9.68 -16.74
N GLY A 252 -23.69 9.14 -15.98
CA GLY A 252 -22.84 9.89 -15.04
C GLY A 252 -23.57 10.33 -13.77
N GLY A 253 -22.82 10.85 -12.79
CA GLY A 253 -23.34 11.40 -11.52
C GLY A 253 -22.96 10.62 -10.27
N THR A 254 -22.59 9.34 -10.39
CA THR A 254 -22.01 8.59 -9.27
C THR A 254 -20.54 8.99 -9.09
N PRO A 255 -20.08 9.33 -7.88
CA PRO A 255 -18.69 9.65 -7.63
C PRO A 255 -17.74 8.50 -7.97
N ALA A 256 -16.59 8.83 -8.55
CA ALA A 256 -15.47 7.90 -8.71
C ALA A 256 -15.03 7.38 -7.35
N LYS A 257 -14.58 6.12 -7.32
CA LYS A 257 -14.12 5.49 -6.09
C LYS A 257 -12.65 5.82 -5.86
N LEU A 258 -12.35 6.48 -4.74
CA LEU A 258 -10.99 6.63 -4.25
C LEU A 258 -10.44 5.26 -3.87
N LEU A 259 -9.22 4.98 -4.30
CA LEU A 259 -8.55 3.70 -4.02
C LEU A 259 -7.44 3.83 -2.96
N GLY A 260 -7.02 5.04 -2.61
CA GLY A 260 -6.10 5.32 -1.50
C GLY A 260 -6.79 5.92 -0.26
N LYS A 261 -5.98 6.22 0.77
CA LYS A 261 -6.45 6.77 2.05
C LYS A 261 -6.15 8.27 2.15
N LYS A 262 -7.17 9.04 2.52
CA LYS A 262 -7.03 10.48 2.77
C LYS A 262 -6.05 10.72 3.93
N PHE A 263 -5.05 11.57 3.71
CA PHE A 263 -4.12 12.01 4.77
C PHE A 263 -4.32 13.47 5.15
N TRP A 264 -4.98 14.25 4.29
CA TRP A 264 -5.29 15.66 4.55
C TRP A 264 -6.66 16.02 4.00
N THR A 265 -7.37 16.90 4.72
CA THR A 265 -8.64 17.51 4.29
C THR A 265 -8.54 19.01 4.50
N GLY A 266 -8.92 19.76 3.48
CA GLY A 266 -8.88 21.21 3.49
C GLY A 266 -10.02 21.83 4.28
N PRO A 267 -9.91 23.14 4.59
CA PRO A 267 -10.99 23.87 5.24
C PRO A 267 -12.24 23.92 4.35
N GLU A 268 -13.38 24.23 4.97
CA GLU A 268 -14.60 24.49 4.21
C GLU A 268 -14.41 25.72 3.30
N PRO A 269 -14.88 25.67 2.03
CA PRO A 269 -14.74 26.78 1.12
C PRO A 269 -15.52 28.01 1.61
N ALA A 270 -14.92 29.19 1.44
CA ALA A 270 -15.52 30.47 1.83
C ALA A 270 -15.13 31.56 0.82
N GLY A 271 -15.98 32.59 0.75
CA GLY A 271 -15.85 33.70 -0.20
C GLY A 271 -16.52 33.44 -1.55
N GLU A 272 -16.65 34.48 -2.36
CA GLU A 272 -17.13 34.37 -3.72
C GLU A 272 -15.99 33.89 -4.62
N THR A 273 -16.23 32.83 -5.40
CA THR A 273 -15.21 32.29 -6.30
C THR A 273 -15.74 32.08 -7.71
N LYS A 274 -14.83 32.22 -8.69
CA LYS A 274 -15.13 31.94 -10.10
C LYS A 274 -13.95 31.24 -10.75
N PHE A 275 -14.15 29.99 -11.14
CA PHE A 275 -13.15 29.24 -11.88
C PHE A 275 -12.96 29.83 -13.29
N LEU A 276 -11.71 30.10 -13.67
CA LEU A 276 -11.34 30.68 -14.96
C LEU A 276 -10.63 29.67 -15.88
N GLY A 277 -10.10 28.57 -15.32
CA GLY A 277 -9.48 27.49 -16.08
C GLY A 277 -8.23 26.94 -15.38
N TYR A 278 -7.43 26.17 -16.10
CA TYR A 278 -6.10 25.76 -15.66
C TYR A 278 -5.18 25.62 -16.88
N ARG A 279 -3.87 25.65 -16.63
CA ARG A 279 -2.83 25.28 -17.59
C ARG A 279 -1.88 24.26 -16.98
N LEU A 280 -1.14 23.54 -17.81
CA LEU A 280 -0.11 22.62 -17.32
C LEU A 280 1.25 23.32 -17.29
N ILE A 281 1.92 23.30 -16.15
CA ILE A 281 3.30 23.74 -15.95
C ILE A 281 4.11 22.50 -15.60
N GLU A 282 5.03 22.10 -16.49
CA GLU A 282 5.83 20.88 -16.32
C GLU A 282 4.97 19.62 -16.07
N GLY A 283 3.79 19.57 -16.69
CA GLY A 283 2.83 18.46 -16.53
C GLY A 283 1.87 18.59 -15.35
N TYR A 284 2.05 19.58 -14.46
CA TYR A 284 1.18 19.79 -13.30
C TYR A 284 0.18 20.93 -13.52
N PRO A 285 -1.09 20.81 -13.07
CA PRO A 285 -2.07 21.85 -13.27
C PRO A 285 -1.82 23.06 -12.35
N GLU A 286 -1.69 24.25 -12.95
CA GLU A 286 -1.86 25.53 -12.29
C GLU A 286 -3.31 26.00 -12.53
N PHE A 287 -4.13 25.98 -11.47
CA PHE A 287 -5.51 26.43 -11.51
C PHE A 287 -5.60 27.95 -11.46
N HIS A 288 -6.46 28.54 -12.27
CA HIS A 288 -6.71 29.98 -12.32
C HIS A 288 -8.17 30.26 -11.97
N TYR A 289 -8.38 31.12 -10.97
CA TYR A 289 -9.71 31.49 -10.51
C TYR A 289 -9.74 32.88 -9.88
N LEU A 290 -10.93 33.47 -9.78
CA LEU A 290 -11.17 34.63 -8.93
C LEU A 290 -11.57 34.18 -7.54
N LYS A 291 -11.07 34.89 -6.52
CA LYS A 291 -11.53 34.80 -5.14
C LYS A 291 -11.76 36.21 -4.60
N ASP A 292 -13.00 36.52 -4.24
CA ASP A 292 -13.44 37.84 -3.77
C ASP A 292 -12.96 38.98 -4.69
N GLY A 293 -12.98 38.73 -6.01
CA GLY A 293 -12.56 39.66 -7.06
C GLY A 293 -11.06 39.65 -7.41
N ALA A 294 -10.20 38.99 -6.63
CA ALA A 294 -8.77 38.90 -6.91
C ALA A 294 -8.43 37.66 -7.76
N GLU A 295 -7.52 37.79 -8.73
CA GLU A 295 -6.98 36.64 -9.47
C GLU A 295 -6.03 35.81 -8.60
N VAL A 296 -6.26 34.50 -8.56
CA VAL A 296 -5.45 33.51 -7.87
C VAL A 296 -4.98 32.45 -8.86
N TYR A 297 -3.69 32.18 -8.84
CA TYR A 297 -3.05 31.07 -9.55
C TYR A 297 -2.54 30.06 -8.53
N GLU A 298 -2.97 28.81 -8.65
CA GLU A 298 -2.70 27.75 -7.68
C GLU A 298 -2.03 26.56 -8.36
N LEU A 299 -0.73 26.38 -8.14
CA LEU A 299 0.04 25.24 -8.63
C LEU A 299 0.24 24.24 -7.49
N ILE A 300 -0.09 22.98 -7.75
CA ILE A 300 0.07 21.89 -6.77
C ILE A 300 0.92 20.79 -7.40
N THR A 301 2.09 20.55 -6.80
CA THR A 301 3.07 19.54 -7.22
C THR A 301 3.29 18.52 -6.09
N PRO A 302 3.87 17.34 -6.37
CA PRO A 302 4.36 16.49 -5.30
C PRO A 302 5.48 17.21 -4.53
N LEU A 303 5.69 16.84 -3.25
CA LEU A 303 6.92 17.18 -2.54
C LEU A 303 8.11 16.41 -3.12
N ASP A 304 9.33 16.91 -2.90
CA ASP A 304 10.56 16.29 -3.44
C ASP A 304 10.79 14.87 -2.91
N ASP A 305 10.33 14.60 -1.68
CA ASP A 305 10.33 13.28 -1.04
C ASP A 305 9.14 12.39 -1.48
N GLY A 306 8.22 12.92 -2.30
CA GLY A 306 6.99 12.23 -2.71
C GLY A 306 5.96 12.05 -1.59
N VAL A 307 6.15 12.69 -0.42
CA VAL A 307 5.37 12.48 0.81
C VAL A 307 4.31 13.57 1.02
N GLY A 308 3.54 13.86 -0.01
CA GLY A 308 2.49 14.86 0.07
C GLY A 308 2.60 15.91 -1.03
N LEU A 309 2.11 17.10 -0.74
CA LEU A 309 1.89 18.14 -1.74
C LEU A 309 2.63 19.42 -1.40
N LYS A 310 3.22 20.05 -2.40
CA LYS A 310 3.62 21.44 -2.36
C LYS A 310 2.57 22.27 -3.06
N ARG A 311 1.96 23.19 -2.32
CA ARG A 311 0.92 24.08 -2.83
C ARG A 311 1.48 25.49 -2.92
N ARG A 312 1.42 26.09 -4.10
CA ARG A 312 1.88 27.45 -4.38
C ARG A 312 0.72 28.31 -4.86
N LEU A 313 0.49 29.42 -4.19
CA LEU A 313 -0.55 30.40 -4.50
C LEU A 313 0.12 31.71 -4.94
N ARG A 314 -0.32 32.24 -6.07
CA ARG A 314 0.14 33.54 -6.59
C ARG A 314 -1.05 34.46 -6.83
N THR A 315 -0.99 35.67 -6.29
CA THR A 315 -2.00 36.72 -6.39
C THR A 315 -1.33 38.05 -6.73
N GLY A 316 -1.52 38.54 -7.95
CA GLY A 316 -0.76 39.69 -8.46
C GLY A 316 0.75 39.39 -8.43
N THR A 317 1.51 40.19 -7.66
CA THR A 317 2.96 40.01 -7.46
C THR A 317 3.32 39.20 -6.21
N GLU A 318 2.34 38.86 -5.36
CA GLU A 318 2.57 38.08 -4.15
C GLU A 318 2.54 36.59 -4.46
N GLU A 319 3.49 35.85 -3.91
CA GLU A 319 3.55 34.39 -4.00
C GLU A 319 3.77 33.80 -2.60
N ARG A 320 2.99 32.75 -2.28
CA ARG A 320 3.08 31.99 -1.04
C ARG A 320 3.13 30.51 -1.36
N SER A 321 3.87 29.74 -0.58
CA SER A 321 3.86 28.28 -0.67
C SER A 321 3.70 27.64 0.69
N GLU A 322 3.06 26.47 0.70
CA GLU A 322 2.90 25.63 1.88
C GLU A 322 3.13 24.15 1.51
N GLU A 323 3.58 23.37 2.48
CA GLU A 323 3.73 21.92 2.36
C GLU A 323 2.60 21.22 3.11
N ILE A 324 1.97 20.25 2.45
CA ILE A 324 0.92 19.40 3.02
C ILE A 324 1.49 17.99 3.08
N ARG A 325 1.99 17.60 4.26
CA ARG A 325 2.63 16.30 4.51
C ARG A 325 1.61 15.24 4.94
N LYS A 326 1.90 13.98 4.62
CA LYS A 326 1.18 12.80 5.10
C LYS A 326 1.51 12.47 6.55
#